data_AF-A0A1N6R6U8-F1
#
_entry.id   AF-A0A1N6R6U8-F1
#
_cell.length_a   1.000
_cell.length_b   1.000
_cell.length_c   1.000
_cell.angle_alpha   90.00
_cell.angle_beta   90.00
_cell.angle_gamma   90.00
#
_symmetry.space_group_name_H-M   'P 1'
#
loop_
_entity.id
_entity.type
_entity.pdbx_description
1 polymer ?
#
loop_
_entity_poly.entity_id
_entity_poly.type
_entity_poly.pdbx_seq_one_letter_code
_entity_poly.pdbx_strand_id
1 'polypeptide(L)' 'MTAPTFYYELINGTYYLMDSGSIREFRSQYEMGAFVSDAVPEGNAVMVEVTRDNWQELYDSGVFF' A
#
# COMPACT_ATOMS: atom_id res chain seq x y z
N MET A 1 11.12 16.50 2.45
CA MET A 1 10.02 15.65 2.95
C MET A 1 10.19 14.29 2.30
N THR A 2 10.18 13.21 3.07
CA THR A 2 10.22 11.84 2.53
C THR A 2 8.87 11.55 1.87
N ALA A 3 8.89 10.90 0.70
CA ALA A 3 7.68 10.46 0.02
C ALA A 3 6.83 9.57 0.95
N PRO A 4 5.50 9.75 1.04
CA PRO A 4 4.65 8.82 1.76
C PRO A 4 4.76 7.43 1.14
N THR A 5 4.84 6.42 1.99
CA THR A 5 4.92 5.00 1.58
C THR A 5 3.59 4.33 1.87
N PHE A 6 3.06 3.64 0.87
CA PHE A 6 1.83 2.87 0.94
C PHE A 6 2.14 1.41 0.72
N TYR A 7 1.48 0.56 1.49
CA TYR A 7 1.68 -0.88 1.44
C TYR A 7 0.41 -1.56 0.94
N TYR A 8 0.56 -2.53 0.05
CA TYR A 8 -0.58 -3.26 -0.48
C TYR A 8 -0.29 -4.76 -0.62
N GLU A 9 -1.32 -5.58 -0.55
CA GLU A 9 -1.27 -7.00 -0.90
C GLU A 9 -2.10 -7.29 -2.15
N LEU A 10 -1.64 -8.22 -3.00
CA LEU A 10 -2.41 -8.74 -4.12
C LEU A 10 -2.88 -10.17 -3.80
N ILE A 11 -4.18 -10.34 -3.57
CA ILE A 11 -4.78 -11.64 -3.27
C ILE A 11 -5.87 -11.93 -4.29
N ASN A 12 -5.70 -13.02 -5.06
CA ASN A 12 -6.67 -13.49 -6.06
C ASN A 12 -7.12 -12.41 -7.07
N GLY A 13 -6.23 -11.48 -7.43
CA GLY A 13 -6.53 -10.39 -8.37
C GLY A 13 -7.15 -9.14 -7.74
N THR A 14 -7.38 -9.14 -6.42
CA THR A 14 -7.84 -7.98 -5.65
C THR A 14 -6.66 -7.34 -4.92
N TYR A 15 -6.58 -6.01 -4.99
CA TYR A 15 -5.54 -5.21 -4.35
C TYR A 15 -6.06 -4.71 -3.01
N TYR A 16 -5.34 -4.99 -1.92
CA TYR A 16 -5.67 -4.58 -0.56
C TYR A 16 -4.65 -3.58 -0.07
N LEU A 17 -5.01 -2.30 -0.06
CA LEU A 17 -4.16 -1.22 0.44
C LEU A 17 -4.31 -1.10 1.96
N MET A 18 -3.19 -1.11 2.68
CA MET A 18 -3.12 -0.83 4.10
C MET A 18 -2.89 0.67 4.30
N ASP A 19 -3.92 1.38 4.77
CA ASP A 19 -3.92 2.83 4.97
C ASP A 19 -4.36 3.14 6.41
N SER A 20 -3.44 3.63 7.23
CA SER A 20 -3.73 4.24 8.53
C SER A 20 -4.61 3.36 9.46
N GLY A 21 -4.34 2.05 9.50
CA GLY A 21 -5.11 1.09 10.29
C GLY A 21 -6.42 0.60 9.66
N SER A 22 -6.69 1.00 8.42
CA SER A 22 -7.78 0.47 7.60
C SER A 22 -7.23 -0.32 6.42
N ILE A 23 -7.97 -1.34 5.98
CA ILE A 23 -7.71 -2.05 4.72
C ILE A 23 -8.74 -1.57 3.70
N ARG A 24 -8.28 -1.12 2.53
CA ARG A 24 -9.14 -0.74 1.40
C ARG A 24 -8.93 -1.68 0.23
N GLU A 25 -10.03 -2.08 -0.40
CA GLU A 25 -10.02 -3.00 -1.53
C GLU A 25 -10.14 -2.26 -2.86
N PHE A 26 -9.38 -2.70 -3.86
CA PHE A 26 -9.41 -2.19 -5.22
C PHE A 26 -9.44 -3.34 -6.23
N ARG A 27 -10.16 -3.15 -7.34
CA ARG A 27 -10.30 -4.18 -8.39
C ARG A 27 -9.14 -4.19 -9.37
N SER A 28 -8.33 -3.14 -9.36
CA SER A 28 -7.17 -3.01 -10.23
C SER A 28 -6.12 -2.10 -9.62
N GLN A 29 -4.89 -2.26 -10.09
CA GLN A 29 -3.78 -1.37 -9.76
C GLN A 29 -4.07 0.09 -10.16
N TYR A 30 -4.83 0.30 -11.24
CA TYR A 30 -5.22 1.64 -11.70
C TYR A 30 -6.12 2.37 -10.70
N GLU A 31 -7.16 1.70 -10.19
CA GLU A 31 -8.06 2.27 -9.16
C GLU A 31 -7.29 2.62 -7.88
N MET A 32 -6.42 1.71 -7.43
CA MET A 32 -5.56 1.94 -6.26
C MET A 32 -4.60 3.11 -6.48
N GLY A 33 -3.94 3.17 -7.64
CA GLY A 33 -3.02 4.25 -7.98
C GLY A 33 -3.69 5.62 -8.07
N ALA A 34 -4.92 5.67 -8.59
CA ALA A 34 -5.73 6.89 -8.60
C ALA A 34 -6.06 7.37 -7.18
N PHE A 35 -6.46 6.46 -6.29
CA PHE A 35 -6.69 6.78 -4.87
C PHE A 35 -5.44 7.35 -4.18
N VAL A 36 -4.29 6.71 -4.38
CA VAL A 36 -3.02 7.18 -3.81
C VAL A 36 -2.60 8.53 -4.37
N SER A 37 -2.82 8.76 -5.67
CA SER A 37 -2.50 10.02 -6.33
C SER A 37 -3.37 11.18 -5.82
N ASP A 38 -4.64 10.92 -5.51
CA ASP A 38 -5.55 11.90 -4.90
C ASP A 38 -5.15 12.22 -3.44
N ALA A 39 -4.68 11.20 -2.70
CA ALA A 39 -4.18 11.38 -1.33
C ALA A 39 -2.83 12.12 -1.26
N VAL A 40 -2.03 12.11 -2.34
CA VAL A 40 -0.71 12.74 -2.41
C VAL A 40 -0.59 13.61 -3.67
N PRO A 41 -1.35 14.72 -3.77
CA PRO A 41 -1.41 15.51 -5.00
C PRO A 41 -0.10 16.26 -5.31
N GLU A 42 0.75 16.48 -4.30
CA GLU A 42 1.99 17.25 -4.44
C GLU A 42 3.26 16.39 -4.62
N GLY A 43 3.18 15.06 -4.65
CA GLY A 43 4.39 14.25 -4.49
C GLY A 43 4.35 12.84 -5.06
N ASN A 44 5.56 12.28 -5.18
CA ASN A 44 5.75 10.86 -5.46
C ASN A 44 5.31 10.07 -4.22
N ALA A 45 4.45 9.08 -4.40
CA ALA A 45 4.18 8.05 -3.40
C ALA A 45 5.01 6.81 -3.71
N VAL A 46 5.53 6.14 -2.68
CA VAL A 46 6.18 4.84 -2.82
C VAL A 46 5.14 3.76 -2.57
N MET A 47 4.98 2.86 -3.53
CA MET A 47 4.11 1.69 -3.41
C MET A 47 4.97 0.47 -3.12
N VAL A 48 4.68 -0.22 -2.02
CA VAL A 48 5.37 -1.45 -1.62
C VAL A 48 4.36 -2.58 -1.61
N GLU A 49 4.61 -3.60 -2.43
CA GLU A 49 3.84 -4.85 -2.36
C GLU A 49 4.32 -5.67 -1.17
N VAL A 50 3.38 -6.08 -0.32
CA VAL A 50 3.61 -7.01 0.76
C VAL A 50 3.42 -8.42 0.20
N THR A 51 4.46 -9.22 0.32
CA THR A 51 4.55 -10.58 -0.19
C THR A 51 5.00 -11.52 0.93
N ARG A 52 4.90 -12.83 0.69
CA ARG A 52 5.42 -13.83 1.64
C ARG A 52 6.92 -13.73 1.92
N ASP A 53 7.67 -13.02 1.08
CA ASP A 53 9.11 -12.90 1.23
C ASP A 53 9.51 -11.71 2.11
N ASN A 54 8.66 -10.66 2.19
CA ASN A 54 8.96 -9.43 2.94
C ASN A 54 8.02 -9.15 4.11
N TRP A 55 6.90 -9.88 4.25
CA TRP A 55 5.90 -9.60 5.29
C TRP A 55 6.48 -9.62 6.70
N GLN A 56 7.37 -10.59 7.00
CA GLN A 56 7.96 -10.74 8.33
C GLN A 56 8.87 -9.54 8.65
N GLU A 57 9.68 -9.10 7.69
CA GLU A 57 10.56 -7.94 7.87
C GLU A 57 9.73 -6.65 8.08
N LEU A 58 8.65 -6.49 7.32
CA LEU A 58 7.77 -5.32 7.44
C LEU A 58 7.00 -5.33 8.77
N TYR A 59 6.57 -6.51 9.24
CA TYR A 59 5.97 -6.68 10.56
C TYR A 59 6.96 -6.36 11.69
N ASP A 60 8.17 -6.92 11.63
CA ASP A 60 9.22 -6.68 12.62
C ASP A 60 9.67 -5.19 12.66
N SER A 61 9.51 -4.49 11.53
CA SER A 61 9.76 -3.04 11.41
C SER A 61 8.60 -2.17 11.91
N GLY A 62 7.49 -2.77 12.36
CA GLY A 62 6.32 -2.07 12.90
C GLY A 62 5.47 -1.35 11.85
N VAL A 63 5.53 -1.79 10.59
CA VAL A 63 4.79 -1.17 9.48
C VAL A 63 3.28 -1.47 9.55
N PHE A 64 2.91 -2.67 10.00
CA PHE A 64 1.52 -3.09 10.22
C PHE A 64 1.44 -3.95 11.48
N PHE A 65 0.31 -3.90 12.18
CA PHE A 65 0.05 -4.56 13.47
C PHE A 65 -1.32 -5.26 13.49
#